data_AF-A0A2N2M810-F1
#
_entry.id   AF-A0A2N2M810-F1
#
_cell.length_a   1.000
_cell.length_b   1.000
_cell.length_c   1.000
_cell.angle_alpha   90.00
_cell.angle_beta   90.00
_cell.angle_gamma   90.00
#
_symmetry.space_group_name_H-M   'P 1'
#
loop_
_entity.id
_entity.type
_entity.pdbx_description
1 polymer ?
#
loop_
_entity_poly.entity_id
_entity_poly.type
_entity_poly.pdbx_seq_one_letter_code
_entity_poly.pdbx_strand_id
1 'polypeptide(L)'
;MIGRRVRNSLTLPVYTFLVYGMAAVVLIILVVLTGTSIEAYSANTWIWIVLLAIVPQLLGHSTFNYFLKTLSAAFVSIALLGEPIGTVILAYLFLHESPSLLEIGGGILILIGIFVASRANNQIPLKQE
;
A
#
# COMPACT_ATOMS: atom_id res chain seq x y z
N MET A 1 -2.38 13.65 -3.85
CA MET A 1 -2.85 15.05 -3.71
C MET A 1 -4.37 15.15 -3.54
N ILE A 2 -5.19 14.58 -4.44
CA ILE A 2 -6.68 14.63 -4.37
C ILE A 2 -7.24 13.86 -3.16
N GLY A 3 -6.77 12.62 -2.92
CA GLY A 3 -7.25 11.80 -1.80
C GLY A 3 -7.01 12.41 -0.41
N ARG A 4 -5.97 13.22 -0.23
CA ARG A 4 -5.70 13.94 1.03
C ARG A 4 -6.73 15.05 1.28
N ARG A 5 -7.17 15.78 0.23
CA ARG A 5 -8.23 16.79 0.35
C ARG A 5 -9.58 16.16 0.65
N VAL A 6 -9.92 15.06 -0.03
CA VAL A 6 -11.20 14.36 0.15
C VAL A 6 -11.29 13.66 1.51
N ARG A 7 -10.19 13.08 2.01
CA ARG A 7 -10.19 12.42 3.32
C ARG A 7 -10.36 13.37 4.51
N ASN A 8 -10.00 14.64 4.36
CA ASN A 8 -10.28 15.63 5.41
C ASN A 8 -11.78 15.89 5.61
N SER A 9 -12.62 15.49 4.65
CA SER A 9 -14.07 15.71 4.66
C SER A 9 -14.89 14.44 4.90
N LEU A 10 -14.27 13.26 4.93
CA LEU A 10 -14.95 11.96 5.02
C LEU A 10 -14.31 11.06 6.09
N THR A 11 -15.14 10.22 6.73
CA THR A 11 -14.64 9.17 7.63
C THR A 11 -13.92 8.08 6.84
N LEU A 12 -12.93 7.43 7.47
CA LEU A 12 -12.09 6.41 6.84
C LEU A 12 -12.89 5.28 6.15
N PRO A 13 -13.94 4.70 6.78
CA PRO A 13 -14.72 3.63 6.14
C PRO A 13 -15.50 4.09 4.91
N VAL A 14 -15.99 5.33 4.90
CA VAL A 14 -16.75 5.89 3.76
C VAL A 14 -15.82 6.13 2.58
N TYR A 15 -14.63 6.68 2.85
CA TYR A 15 -13.63 6.89 1.82
C TYR A 15 -13.15 5.57 1.20
N THR A 16 -12.83 4.55 2.01
CA THR A 16 -12.38 3.25 1.51
C THR A 16 -13.48 2.53 0.74
N PHE A 17 -14.73 2.58 1.21
CA PHE A 17 -15.87 2.00 0.49
C PHE A 17 -16.07 2.62 -0.90
N LEU A 18 -16.02 3.95 -1.02
CA LEU A 18 -16.21 4.63 -2.30
C LEU A 18 -15.08 4.32 -3.29
N VAL A 19 -13.83 4.38 -2.83
CA VAL A 19 -12.67 4.13 -3.69
C VAL A 19 -12.62 2.68 -4.15
N TYR A 20 -12.80 1.73 -3.24
CA TYR A 20 -12.77 0.30 -3.58
C TYR A 20 -14.00 -0.14 -4.36
N GLY A 21 -15.17 0.43 -4.05
CA GLY A 21 -16.39 0.21 -4.82
C GLY A 21 -16.26 0.70 -6.27
N MET A 22 -15.70 1.90 -6.47
CA MET A 22 -15.45 2.42 -7.81
C MET A 22 -14.47 1.54 -8.59
N ALA A 23 -13.37 1.10 -7.96
CA ALA A 23 -12.42 0.19 -8.57
C ALA A 23 -13.09 -1.14 -8.98
N ALA A 24 -13.93 -1.70 -8.11
CA ALA A 24 -14.67 -2.93 -8.39
C ALA A 24 -15.61 -2.77 -9.59
N VAL A 25 -16.37 -1.68 -9.67
CA VAL A 25 -17.27 -1.39 -10.81
C VAL A 25 -16.48 -1.29 -12.11
N VAL A 26 -15.38 -0.54 -12.12
CA VAL A 26 -14.52 -0.40 -13.31
C VAL A 26 -13.97 -1.75 -13.76
N LEU A 27 -13.49 -2.58 -12.82
CA LEU A 27 -12.98 -3.91 -13.14
C LEU A 27 -14.07 -4.84 -13.69
N ILE A 28 -15.29 -4.82 -13.13
CA ILE A 28 -16.42 -5.60 -13.64
C ILE A 28 -16.76 -5.18 -15.08
N ILE A 29 -16.82 -3.87 -15.35
CA ILE A 29 -17.06 -3.35 -16.71
C ILE A 29 -15.98 -3.85 -17.66
N LEU A 30 -14.70 -3.76 -17.28
CA LEU A 30 -13.60 -4.24 -18.10
C LEU A 30 -13.73 -5.73 -18.41
N VAL A 31 -14.03 -6.56 -17.41
CA VAL A 31 -14.20 -8.01 -17.61
C VAL A 31 -15.33 -8.32 -18.60
N VAL A 32 -16.45 -7.59 -18.52
CA VAL A 32 -17.56 -7.72 -19.47
C VAL A 32 -17.12 -7.30 -20.87
N LEU A 33 -16.39 -6.19 -21.01
CA LEU A 33 -15.92 -5.68 -22.31
C LEU A 33 -14.87 -6.58 -22.96
N THR A 34 -13.99 -7.20 -22.17
CA THR A 34 -12.95 -8.11 -22.66
C THR A 34 -13.42 -9.54 -22.82
N GLY A 35 -14.63 -9.87 -22.36
CA GLY A 35 -15.17 -11.23 -22.38
C GLY A 35 -14.34 -12.21 -21.54
N THR A 36 -13.64 -11.71 -20.52
CA THR A 36 -12.75 -12.55 -19.69
C THR A 36 -13.59 -13.50 -18.84
N SER A 37 -13.36 -14.81 -18.97
CA SER A 37 -14.09 -15.81 -18.17
C SER A 37 -13.67 -15.75 -16.71
N ILE A 38 -14.61 -15.40 -15.83
CA ILE A 38 -14.44 -15.36 -14.37
C ILE A 38 -14.58 -16.77 -13.76
N GLU A 39 -15.32 -17.66 -14.43
CA GLU A 39 -15.62 -19.01 -13.95
C GLU A 39 -14.47 -20.01 -14.18
N ALA A 40 -13.48 -19.63 -15.00
CA ALA A 40 -12.33 -20.48 -15.32
C ALA A 40 -11.29 -20.58 -14.19
N TYR A 41 -11.45 -19.83 -13.09
CA TYR A 41 -10.51 -19.84 -11.98
C TYR A 41 -10.82 -20.95 -10.96
N SER A 42 -9.77 -21.65 -10.51
CA SER A 42 -9.89 -22.66 -9.46
C SER A 42 -10.35 -22.05 -8.12
N ALA A 43 -10.95 -22.86 -7.25
CA ALA A 43 -11.33 -22.42 -5.90
C ALA A 43 -10.13 -21.85 -5.10
N ASN A 44 -8.94 -22.43 -5.28
CA ASN A 44 -7.71 -21.93 -4.67
C ASN A 44 -7.34 -20.52 -5.15
N THR A 45 -7.54 -20.22 -6.44
CA THR A 45 -7.30 -18.89 -7.00
C THR A 45 -8.20 -17.86 -6.32
N TRP A 46 -9.47 -18.18 -6.12
CA TRP A 46 -10.40 -17.31 -5.40
C TRP A 46 -9.99 -17.06 -3.95
N ILE A 47 -9.50 -18.08 -3.25
CA ILE A 47 -8.96 -17.91 -1.88
C ILE A 47 -7.83 -16.90 -1.88
N TRP A 48 -6.86 -17.00 -2.80
CA TRP A 48 -5.76 -16.04 -2.89
C TRP A 48 -6.22 -14.63 -3.26
N ILE A 49 -7.18 -14.48 -4.17
CA ILE A 49 -7.78 -13.18 -4.52
C ILE A 49 -8.42 -12.54 -3.29
N VAL A 50 -9.19 -13.32 -2.51
CA VAL A 50 -9.81 -12.83 -1.27
C VAL A 50 -8.76 -12.44 -0.23
N LEU A 51 -7.71 -13.24 -0.06
CA LEU A 51 -6.61 -12.92 0.85
C LEU A 51 -5.89 -11.62 0.43
N LEU A 52 -5.65 -11.41 -0.86
CA LEU A 52 -5.09 -10.16 -1.39
C LEU A 52 -6.04 -8.97 -1.18
N ALA A 53 -7.34 -9.16 -1.36
CA ALA A 53 -8.34 -8.12 -1.15
C ALA A 53 -8.46 -7.71 0.33
N ILE A 54 -8.27 -8.64 1.26
CA ILE A 54 -8.40 -8.37 2.69
C ILE A 54 -7.08 -7.87 3.28
N VAL A 55 -5.96 -8.54 3.02
CA VAL A 55 -4.71 -8.31 3.75
C VAL A 55 -3.96 -7.07 3.24
N PRO A 56 -3.30 -7.06 2.08
CA PRO A 56 -2.60 -5.87 1.62
C PRO A 56 -3.58 -4.76 1.24
N GLN A 57 -4.70 -5.10 0.61
CA GLN A 57 -5.62 -4.09 0.09
C GLN A 57 -6.45 -3.43 1.19
N LEU A 58 -7.29 -4.18 1.92
CA LEU A 58 -8.14 -3.58 2.94
C LEU A 58 -7.33 -3.18 4.18
N LEU A 59 -6.55 -4.07 4.79
CA LEU A 59 -5.81 -3.76 6.02
C LEU A 59 -4.61 -2.84 5.75
N GLY A 60 -3.76 -3.16 4.77
CA GLY A 60 -2.57 -2.38 4.44
C GLY A 60 -2.89 -0.94 4.05
N HIS A 61 -3.66 -0.75 2.97
CA HIS A 61 -4.00 0.60 2.52
C HIS A 61 -4.91 1.37 3.49
N SER A 62 -5.81 0.72 4.24
CA SER A 62 -6.58 1.44 5.26
C SER A 62 -5.70 1.93 6.41
N THR A 63 -4.67 1.17 6.79
CA THR A 63 -3.70 1.57 7.82
C THR A 63 -2.85 2.76 7.35
N PHE A 64 -2.38 2.77 6.10
CA PHE A 64 -1.76 3.96 5.51
C PHE A 64 -2.74 5.15 5.46
N ASN A 65 -4.00 4.86 5.12
CA ASN A 65 -5.06 5.83 5.15
C ASN A 65 -5.53 6.20 6.57
N TYR A 66 -5.00 5.60 7.62
CA TYR A 66 -5.17 6.09 8.96
C TYR A 66 -4.02 7.05 9.29
N PHE A 67 -2.77 6.61 9.08
CA PHE A 67 -1.57 7.37 9.43
C PHE A 67 -1.40 8.70 8.68
N LEU A 68 -1.88 8.82 7.45
CA LEU A 68 -1.88 10.10 6.72
C LEU A 68 -2.73 11.21 7.41
N LYS A 69 -3.53 10.88 8.44
CA LYS A 69 -4.32 11.84 9.22
C LYS A 69 -3.50 12.38 10.39
N THR A 70 -2.58 11.58 10.92
CA THR A 70 -1.77 11.89 12.11
C THR A 70 -0.33 12.23 11.78
N LEU A 71 0.17 11.84 10.60
CA LEU A 71 1.55 12.04 10.15
C LEU A 71 1.57 12.84 8.84
N SER A 72 2.70 13.51 8.58
CA SER A 72 2.88 14.26 7.34
C SER A 72 2.88 13.31 6.13
N ALA A 73 2.35 13.78 4.99
CA ALA A 73 2.36 12.98 3.77
C ALA A 73 3.78 12.60 3.33
N ALA A 74 4.76 13.48 3.56
CA ALA A 74 6.17 13.19 3.31
C ALA A 74 6.66 12.01 4.15
N PHE A 75 6.36 12.00 5.46
CA PHE A 75 6.76 10.90 6.34
C PHE A 75 6.11 9.57 5.93
N VAL A 76 4.82 9.57 5.60
CA VAL A 76 4.14 8.35 5.13
C VAL A 76 4.74 7.85 3.81
N SER A 77 5.04 8.74 2.87
CA SER A 77 5.71 8.37 1.61
C SER A 77 7.10 7.79 1.81
N ILE A 78 7.86 8.31 2.77
CA ILE A 78 9.18 7.77 3.13
C ILE A 78 9.02 6.39 3.77
N ALA A 79 8.05 6.21 4.68
CA ALA A 79 7.78 4.91 5.29
C ALA A 79 7.35 3.85 4.26
N LEU A 80 6.65 4.26 3.19
CA LEU A 80 6.25 3.38 2.09
C LEU A 80 7.45 2.79 1.34
N LEU A 81 8.61 3.46 1.34
CA LEU A 81 9.84 2.87 0.80
C LEU A 81 10.28 1.61 1.56
N GLY A 82 9.72 1.34 2.75
CA GLY A 82 9.89 0.08 3.46
C GLY A 82 9.23 -1.12 2.78
N GLU A 83 8.22 -0.92 1.91
CA GLU A 83 7.56 -2.02 1.19
C GLU A 83 8.54 -2.87 0.37
N PRO A 84 9.41 -2.30 -0.50
CA PRO A 84 10.46 -3.06 -1.19
C PRO A 84 11.31 -3.94 -0.28
N ILE A 85 11.67 -3.45 0.91
CA ILE A 85 12.50 -4.20 1.87
C ILE A 85 11.70 -5.39 2.41
N GLY A 86 10.45 -5.14 2.82
CA GLY A 86 9.54 -6.20 3.25
C GLY A 86 9.32 -7.25 2.17
N THR A 87 9.16 -6.83 0.92
CA THR A 87 9.00 -7.71 -0.24
C THR A 87 10.21 -8.62 -0.43
N VAL A 88 11.44 -8.08 -0.38
CA VAL A 88 12.66 -8.88 -0.51
C VAL A 88 12.79 -9.92 0.62
N ILE A 89 12.47 -9.53 1.86
CA ILE A 89 12.47 -10.46 3.00
C ILE A 89 11.42 -11.56 2.82
N LEU A 90 10.20 -11.19 2.42
CA LEU A 90 9.12 -12.15 2.19
C LEU A 90 9.44 -13.08 1.02
N ALA A 91 10.02 -12.59 -0.07
CA ALA A 91 10.45 -13.41 -1.20
C ALA A 91 11.52 -14.43 -0.78
N TYR A 92 12.49 -14.02 0.03
CA TYR A 92 13.48 -14.95 0.57
C TYR A 92 12.84 -16.04 1.45
N LEU A 93 11.88 -15.68 2.31
CA LEU A 93 11.25 -16.62 3.24
C LEU A 93 10.24 -17.56 2.59
N PHE A 94 9.40 -17.06 1.68
CA PHE A 94 8.26 -17.79 1.12
C PHE A 94 8.50 -18.34 -0.29
N LEU A 95 9.32 -17.66 -1.09
CA LEU A 95 9.65 -18.07 -2.47
C LEU A 95 11.04 -18.72 -2.57
N HIS A 96 11.82 -18.68 -1.47
CA HIS A 96 13.21 -19.16 -1.43
C HIS A 96 14.13 -18.46 -2.45
N GLU A 97 13.80 -17.23 -2.81
CA GLU A 97 14.58 -16.40 -3.73
C GLU A 97 15.67 -15.65 -2.97
N SER A 98 16.94 -15.92 -3.30
CA SER A 98 18.06 -15.20 -2.68
C SER A 98 18.16 -13.78 -3.23
N PRO A 99 18.25 -12.75 -2.37
CA PRO A 99 18.37 -11.38 -2.84
C PRO A 99 19.69 -11.17 -3.59
N SER A 100 19.59 -10.52 -4.74
CA SER A 100 20.73 -10.06 -5.52
C SER A 100 21.52 -8.96 -4.79
N LEU A 101 22.78 -8.77 -5.19
CA LEU A 101 23.61 -7.69 -4.65
C LEU A 101 23.01 -6.30 -4.88
N LEU A 102 22.28 -6.11 -5.98
CA LEU A 102 21.58 -4.86 -6.29
C LEU A 102 20.40 -4.64 -5.35
N GLU A 103 19.63 -5.67 -5.03
CA GLU A 103 18.52 -5.58 -4.07
C GLU A 103 19.02 -5.28 -2.66
N ILE A 104 20.14 -5.90 -2.25
CA ILE A 104 20.78 -5.61 -0.97
C ILE A 104 21.27 -4.16 -0.93
N GLY A 105 22.00 -3.73 -1.97
CA GLY A 105 22.50 -2.35 -2.06
C GLY A 105 21.38 -1.31 -2.08
N GLY A 106 20.32 -1.57 -2.85
CA GLY A 106 19.13 -0.73 -2.89
C GLY A 106 18.39 -0.69 -1.56
N GLY A 107 18.24 -1.84 -0.89
CA GLY A 107 17.63 -1.93 0.43
C GLY A 107 18.38 -1.11 1.49
N ILE A 108 19.71 -1.18 1.50
CA ILE A 108 20.56 -0.36 2.39
C ILE A 108 20.35 1.13 2.09
N LEU A 109 20.35 1.52 0.80
CA LEU A 109 20.15 2.91 0.40
C LEU A 109 18.79 3.45 0.84
N ILE A 110 17.73 2.64 0.72
CA ILE A 110 16.39 2.98 1.21
C ILE A 110 16.40 3.19 2.72
N LEU A 111 16.99 2.27 3.50
CA LEU A 111 17.04 2.38 4.97
C LEU A 111 17.75 3.66 5.41
N ILE A 112 18.86 4.01 4.75
CA ILE A 112 19.58 5.27 4.99
C ILE A 112 18.68 6.48 4.69
N GLY A 113 18.01 6.48 3.54
CA GLY A 113 17.07 7.55 3.15
C GLY A 113 15.95 7.75 4.17
N ILE A 114 15.35 6.65 4.63
CA ILE A 114 14.31 6.67 5.68
C ILE A 114 14.87 7.26 6.98
N PHE A 115 16.06 6.82 7.41
CA PHE A 115 16.68 7.30 8.65
C PHE A 115 16.97 8.81 8.61
N VAL A 116 17.59 9.29 7.52
CA VAL A 116 17.95 10.71 7.35
C VAL A 116 16.70 11.58 7.32
N ALA A 117 15.69 11.20 6.54
CA ALA A 117 14.48 11.99 6.40
C ALA A 117 13.61 11.98 7.67
N SER A 118 13.58 10.86 8.40
CA SER A 118 12.91 10.76 9.71
C SER A 118 13.55 11.70 10.75
N ARG A 119 14.89 11.75 10.79
CA ARG A 119 15.63 12.68 11.67
C ARG A 119 15.35 14.14 11.34
N ALA A 120 15.31 14.51 10.05
CA ALA A 120 15.02 15.87 9.63
C ALA A 120 13.59 16.31 10.00
N ASN A 121 12.62 15.41 9.92
CA ASN A 121 11.22 15.71 10.24
C ASN A 121 10.98 15.92 11.76
N ASN A 122 11.76 15.29 12.64
CA ASN A 122 11.68 15.50 14.10
C ASN A 122 12.19 16.88 14.57
N GLN A 123 12.79 17.69 13.70
CA GLN A 123 13.29 19.03 14.04
C GLN A 123 12.27 20.15 13.81
N ILE A 124 11.10 19.84 13.22
CA ILE A 124 10.02 20.81 13.01
C ILE A 124 9.03 20.69 14.19
N PRO A 125 8.95 21.66 15.12
CA PRO A 125 7.98 21.62 16.19
C PRO A 125 6.58 21.63 15.58
N LEU A 126 5.75 20.67 15.97
CA LEU A 126 4.34 20.66 15.60
C LEU A 126 3.69 21.92 16.17
N LYS A 127 3.41 22.92 15.32
CA LYS A 127 2.45 23.97 15.66
C LYS A 127 1.11 23.28 15.86
N GLN A 128 0.68 23.22 17.13
CA GLN A 128 -0.68 22.87 17.49
C GLN A 128 -1.56 24.07 17.10
N GLU A 129 -2.42 23.87 16.11
CA GLU A 129 -3.61 24.70 15.88
C GLU A 129 -4.84 23.90 16.30
#